data_AF-A0A7W1JTZ7-F1
#
_entry.id   AF-A0A7W1JTZ7-F1
#
_cell.length_a   1.000
_cell.length_b   1.000
_cell.length_c   1.000
_cell.angle_alpha   90.00
_cell.angle_beta   90.00
_cell.angle_gamma   90.00
#
_symmetry.space_group_name_H-M   'P 1'
#
loop_
_entity.id
_entity.type
_entity.pdbx_description
1 polymer ?
#
loop_
_entity_poly.entity_id
_entity_poly.type
_entity_poly.pdbx_seq_one_letter_code
_entity_poly.pdbx_strand_id
1 'polypeptide(L)'
;MSSPTVTNPGQRYDLGYVEGEYYGVWDRTSSDIVERFPLSDEGWTAAWRRWQSMGQGASAAATSEFGGVPETGTGLSAPSASAPMWRDAESGPVTRPGGVTAAAVILIILGALACIFGLIAIIGAFAVQGLFEDFALGGIERGTVTGVLVVVAILLLGYGVTTLISGIKTLGLNNAWRVTGIVMASIGAAFWLLGFVGSFSSADEIDFETSTFTSGGPNYGSMALSLAMLALNVVVIVLLAKNGRVFTRR
;
A
#
# COMPACT_ATOMS: atom_id res chain seq x y z
N MET A 1 -4.03 3.57 -43.81
CA MET A 1 -3.31 2.64 -42.92
C MET A 1 -2.89 3.43 -41.70
N SER A 2 -3.39 3.07 -40.53
CA SER A 2 -3.00 3.72 -39.27
C SER A 2 -1.53 3.42 -38.97
N SER A 3 -0.77 4.43 -38.55
CA SER A 3 0.64 4.23 -38.18
C SER A 3 0.72 3.51 -36.82
N PRO A 4 1.66 2.56 -36.64
CA PRO A 4 1.82 1.88 -35.37
C PRO A 4 2.34 2.84 -34.30
N THR A 5 1.76 2.78 -33.09
CA THR A 5 2.22 3.51 -31.92
C THR A 5 3.14 2.59 -31.09
N VAL A 6 4.41 2.94 -31.01
CA VAL A 6 5.41 2.21 -30.23
C VAL A 6 5.27 2.57 -28.75
N THR A 7 5.06 1.56 -27.91
CA THR A 7 4.96 1.71 -26.45
C THR A 7 6.24 1.32 -25.75
N ASN A 8 6.97 0.34 -26.31
CA ASN A 8 8.17 -0.22 -25.70
C ASN A 8 9.24 -0.45 -26.78
N PRO A 9 10.19 0.50 -26.93
CA PRO A 9 11.27 0.35 -27.88
C PRO A 9 12.29 -0.70 -27.40
N GLY A 10 12.74 -1.56 -28.31
CA GLY A 10 13.81 -2.53 -28.06
C GLY A 10 15.04 -2.28 -28.92
N GLN A 11 16.07 -3.14 -28.80
CA GLN A 11 17.27 -3.02 -29.62
C GLN A 11 17.01 -3.36 -31.09
N ARG A 12 16.36 -4.50 -31.35
CA ARG A 12 16.00 -4.96 -32.71
C ARG A 12 14.51 -4.94 -32.99
N TYR A 13 13.71 -5.20 -31.96
CA TYR A 13 12.26 -5.29 -32.10
C TYR A 13 11.58 -4.23 -31.25
N ASP A 14 10.55 -3.60 -31.78
CA ASP A 14 9.68 -2.66 -31.07
C ASP A 14 8.32 -3.32 -30.79
N LEU A 15 7.77 -3.05 -29.60
CA LEU A 15 6.43 -3.45 -29.21
C LEU A 15 5.52 -2.23 -29.18
N GLY A 16 4.29 -2.42 -29.65
CA GLY A 16 3.31 -1.35 -29.81
C GLY A 16 1.94 -1.88 -30.25
N TYR A 17 1.11 -0.98 -30.74
CA TYR A 17 -0.23 -1.31 -31.23
C TYR A 17 -0.64 -0.44 -32.41
N VAL A 18 -1.58 -0.95 -33.20
CA VAL A 18 -2.36 -0.18 -34.17
C VAL A 18 -3.73 0.02 -33.56
N GLU A 19 -4.12 1.28 -33.35
CA GLU A 19 -5.35 1.63 -32.66
C GLU A 19 -6.58 1.00 -33.33
N GLY A 20 -7.37 0.27 -32.53
CA GLY A 20 -8.57 -0.43 -33.00
C GLY A 20 -8.33 -1.72 -33.79
N GLU A 21 -7.07 -2.14 -34.01
CA GLU A 21 -6.76 -3.31 -34.83
C GLU A 21 -6.07 -4.44 -34.02
N TYR A 22 -4.81 -4.26 -33.63
CA TYR A 22 -4.01 -5.32 -33.01
C TYR A 22 -2.80 -4.78 -32.24
N TYR A 23 -2.27 -5.60 -31.34
CA TYR A 23 -0.91 -5.45 -30.80
C TYR A 23 0.09 -6.10 -31.75
N GLY A 24 1.29 -5.54 -31.87
CA GLY A 24 2.28 -6.02 -32.83
C GLY A 24 3.71 -5.95 -32.31
N VAL A 25 4.56 -6.77 -32.90
CA VAL A 25 6.02 -6.67 -32.76
C VAL A 25 6.60 -6.31 -34.13
N TRP A 26 7.37 -5.23 -34.21
CA TRP A 26 7.98 -4.74 -35.45
C TRP A 26 9.50 -4.94 -35.40
N ASP A 27 10.13 -5.32 -36.52
CA ASP A 27 11.60 -5.28 -36.65
C ASP A 27 12.00 -3.85 -37.01
N ARG A 28 12.87 -3.23 -36.23
CA ARG A 28 13.34 -1.85 -36.46
C ARG A 28 14.13 -1.70 -37.75
N THR A 29 14.73 -2.78 -38.23
CA THR A 29 15.61 -2.80 -39.39
C THR A 29 14.82 -2.77 -40.69
N SER A 30 13.73 -3.53 -40.76
CA SER A 30 12.86 -3.59 -41.95
C SER A 30 11.60 -2.75 -41.82
N SER A 31 11.25 -2.30 -40.60
CA SER A 31 9.93 -1.72 -40.26
C SER A 31 8.74 -2.65 -40.56
N ASP A 32 9.00 -3.93 -40.86
CA ASP A 32 7.96 -4.91 -41.10
C ASP A 32 7.41 -5.46 -39.79
N ILE A 33 6.13 -5.84 -39.84
CA ILE A 33 5.50 -6.53 -38.72
C ILE A 33 5.94 -7.99 -38.69
N VAL A 34 6.52 -8.39 -37.57
CA VAL A 34 6.96 -9.76 -37.32
C VAL A 34 5.77 -10.61 -36.91
N GLU A 35 4.95 -10.11 -35.99
CA GLU A 35 3.85 -10.86 -35.40
C GLU A 35 2.72 -9.94 -34.93
N ARG A 36 1.47 -10.43 -35.03
CA ARG A 36 0.24 -9.72 -34.67
C ARG A 36 -0.53 -10.49 -33.59
N PHE A 37 -1.13 -9.75 -32.68
CA PHE A 37 -1.92 -10.28 -31.57
C PHE A 37 -3.26 -9.53 -31.44
N PRO A 38 -4.35 -10.21 -31.07
CA PRO A 38 -5.67 -9.59 -30.95
C PRO A 38 -5.67 -8.45 -29.92
N LEU A 39 -6.54 -7.45 -30.11
CA LEU A 39 -6.68 -6.31 -29.21
C LEU A 39 -7.44 -6.69 -27.91
N SER A 40 -6.85 -7.58 -27.11
CA SER A 40 -7.35 -8.04 -25.81
C SER A 40 -6.23 -8.04 -24.76
N ASP A 41 -6.58 -8.13 -23.47
CA ASP A 41 -5.60 -8.23 -22.38
C ASP A 41 -4.67 -9.44 -22.54
N GLU A 42 -5.22 -10.55 -23.03
CA GLU A 42 -4.48 -11.77 -23.36
C GLU A 42 -3.53 -11.52 -24.53
N GLY A 43 -3.99 -10.83 -25.58
CA GLY A 43 -3.17 -10.47 -26.73
C GLY A 43 -2.01 -9.54 -26.38
N TRP A 44 -2.23 -8.56 -25.50
CA TRP A 44 -1.15 -7.70 -24.99
C TRP A 44 -0.11 -8.51 -24.23
N THR A 45 -0.55 -9.43 -23.36
CA THR A 45 0.34 -10.29 -22.59
C THR A 45 1.16 -11.22 -23.48
N ALA A 46 0.54 -11.78 -24.53
CA ALA A 46 1.21 -12.61 -25.52
C ALA A 46 2.26 -11.80 -26.31
N ALA A 47 1.88 -10.62 -26.81
CA ALA A 47 2.78 -9.72 -27.53
C ALA A 47 4.00 -9.33 -26.67
N TRP A 48 3.77 -9.01 -25.39
CA TRP A 48 4.82 -8.66 -24.43
C TRP A 48 5.83 -9.79 -24.23
N ARG A 49 5.36 -11.01 -23.94
CA ARG A 49 6.24 -12.18 -23.76
C ARG A 49 7.04 -12.46 -25.03
N ARG A 50 6.38 -12.35 -26.19
CA ARG A 50 7.01 -12.59 -27.48
C ARG A 50 8.12 -11.57 -27.75
N TRP A 51 7.85 -10.27 -27.55
CA TRP A 51 8.87 -9.23 -27.62
C TRP A 51 10.04 -9.45 -26.65
N GLN A 52 9.78 -9.82 -25.38
CA GLN A 52 10.83 -10.10 -24.40
C GLN A 52 11.74 -11.27 -24.80
N SER A 53 11.16 -12.36 -25.30
CA SER A 53 11.92 -13.52 -25.78
C SER A 53 12.83 -13.18 -26.95
N MET A 54 12.40 -12.28 -27.84
CA MET A 54 13.24 -11.80 -28.95
C MET A 54 14.33 -10.82 -28.47
N GLY A 55 14.01 -9.98 -27.49
CA GLY A 55 14.93 -8.96 -26.95
C GLY A 55 16.06 -9.52 -26.09
N GLN A 56 15.82 -10.58 -25.30
CA GLN A 56 16.84 -11.18 -24.42
C GLN A 56 17.76 -12.18 -25.15
N GLY A 57 17.27 -12.86 -26.19
CA GLY A 57 18.05 -13.84 -26.95
C GLY A 57 19.24 -13.25 -27.72
N ALA A 58 19.16 -11.97 -28.12
CA ALA A 58 20.23 -11.33 -28.91
C ALA A 58 21.47 -10.96 -28.08
N SER A 59 21.34 -10.70 -26.77
CA SER A 59 22.48 -10.34 -25.92
C SER A 59 23.27 -11.57 -25.43
N ALA A 60 22.62 -12.73 -25.31
CA ALA A 60 23.28 -13.96 -24.86
C ALA A 60 24.14 -14.63 -25.96
N ALA A 61 23.77 -14.48 -27.22
CA ALA A 61 24.48 -15.11 -28.35
C ALA A 61 25.80 -14.41 -28.72
N ALA A 62 26.02 -13.15 -28.31
CA ALA A 62 27.24 -12.40 -28.64
C ALA A 62 28.43 -12.67 -27.70
N THR A 63 28.27 -13.50 -26.65
CA THR A 63 29.31 -13.71 -25.63
C THR A 63 29.94 -15.12 -25.68
N SER A 64 29.53 -16.02 -26.59
CA SER A 64 30.05 -17.40 -26.62
C SER A 64 31.01 -17.73 -27.78
N GLU A 65 31.53 -16.75 -28.51
CA GLU A 65 32.37 -16.99 -29.69
C GLU A 65 33.84 -16.56 -29.51
N PHE A 66 34.44 -16.86 -28.36
CA PHE A 66 35.90 -16.79 -28.23
C PHE A 66 36.45 -17.85 -27.26
N GLY A 67 36.87 -18.99 -27.82
CA GLY A 67 37.84 -19.89 -27.20
C GLY A 67 37.35 -21.32 -26.92
N GLY A 68 37.72 -22.27 -27.79
CA GLY A 68 37.57 -23.70 -27.48
C GLY A 68 37.80 -24.66 -28.66
N VAL A 69 39.08 -25.00 -28.90
CA VAL A 69 39.70 -26.27 -29.35
C VAL A 69 38.88 -27.30 -30.18
N PRO A 70 39.41 -27.83 -31.30
CA PRO A 70 38.77 -28.92 -32.06
C PRO A 70 38.97 -30.27 -31.36
N GLU A 71 37.88 -30.93 -30.96
CA GLU A 71 37.91 -32.33 -30.54
C GLU A 71 37.06 -33.19 -31.48
N THR A 72 37.73 -34.18 -32.08
CA THR A 72 37.21 -35.07 -33.10
C THR A 72 36.49 -36.23 -32.41
N GLY A 73 35.18 -36.33 -32.55
CA GLY A 73 34.39 -37.39 -31.92
C GLY A 73 33.12 -37.74 -32.69
N THR A 74 33.24 -38.69 -33.60
CA THR A 74 32.14 -39.35 -34.31
C THR A 74 31.26 -40.15 -33.35
N GLY A 75 29.99 -39.76 -33.20
CA GLY A 75 29.00 -40.49 -32.42
C GLY A 75 27.58 -40.13 -32.86
N LEU A 76 27.04 -40.89 -33.80
CA LEU A 76 25.64 -40.84 -34.22
C LEU A 76 24.74 -41.29 -33.06
N SER A 77 23.93 -40.39 -32.52
CA SER A 77 22.82 -40.71 -31.62
C SER A 77 21.60 -39.88 -32.02
N ALA A 78 20.49 -40.59 -32.22
CA ALA A 78 19.26 -40.12 -32.84
C ALA A 78 18.62 -38.91 -32.11
N PRO A 79 17.87 -38.05 -32.83
CA PRO A 79 17.12 -36.97 -32.21
C PRO A 79 15.98 -37.56 -31.37
N SER A 80 16.16 -37.55 -30.05
CA SER A 80 15.03 -37.68 -29.12
C SER A 80 14.13 -36.47 -29.35
N ALA A 81 12.97 -36.71 -29.97
CA ALA A 81 11.91 -35.72 -30.08
C ALA A 81 11.38 -35.43 -28.68
N SER A 82 11.99 -34.45 -28.02
CA SER A 82 11.48 -33.82 -26.81
C SER A 82 10.06 -33.35 -27.10
N ALA A 83 9.09 -34.05 -26.53
CA ALA A 83 7.68 -33.71 -26.59
C ALA A 83 7.50 -32.23 -26.23
N PRO A 84 6.63 -31.48 -26.93
CA PRO A 84 6.48 -30.07 -26.68
C PRO A 84 6.00 -29.81 -25.24
N MET A 85 6.90 -29.28 -24.43
CA MET A 85 6.69 -28.86 -23.05
C MET A 85 5.86 -27.56 -22.99
N TRP A 86 4.73 -27.52 -23.69
CA TRP A 86 3.70 -26.49 -23.50
C TRP A 86 2.82 -26.77 -22.28
N ARG A 87 3.19 -27.78 -21.47
CA ARG A 87 2.56 -28.13 -20.21
C ARG A 87 2.59 -26.90 -19.31
N ASP A 88 1.42 -26.27 -19.22
CA ASP A 88 1.01 -25.41 -18.12
C ASP A 88 2.11 -24.45 -17.67
N ALA A 89 2.44 -23.47 -18.52
CA ALA A 89 2.92 -22.20 -17.99
C ALA A 89 1.74 -21.57 -17.23
N GLU A 90 1.48 -22.11 -16.03
CA GLU A 90 0.59 -21.57 -15.01
C GLU A 90 0.82 -20.06 -15.04
N SER A 91 -0.25 -19.31 -15.32
CA SER A 91 -0.30 -17.89 -15.07
C SER A 91 -0.13 -17.70 -13.56
N GLY A 92 1.12 -17.75 -13.11
CA GLY A 92 1.46 -17.66 -11.71
C GLY A 92 0.79 -16.42 -11.15
N PRO A 93 0.16 -16.51 -9.97
CA PRO A 93 -0.59 -15.41 -9.39
C PRO A 93 0.27 -14.15 -9.41
N VAL A 94 -0.21 -13.09 -10.08
CA VAL A 94 0.49 -11.81 -10.22
C VAL A 94 0.95 -11.39 -8.82
N THR A 95 2.27 -11.42 -8.60
CA THR A 95 2.82 -11.19 -7.27
C THR A 95 2.58 -9.73 -6.92
N ARG A 96 1.65 -9.48 -5.98
CA ARG A 96 1.33 -8.13 -5.52
C ARG A 96 2.59 -7.50 -4.91
N PRO A 97 2.91 -6.23 -5.24
CA PRO A 97 4.02 -5.54 -4.60
C PRO A 97 3.85 -5.53 -3.08
N GLY A 98 4.81 -6.10 -2.35
CA GLY A 98 4.70 -6.30 -0.90
C GLY A 98 4.42 -5.01 -0.11
N GLY A 99 4.84 -3.86 -0.64
CA GLY A 99 4.58 -2.54 -0.02
C GLY A 99 3.10 -2.16 0.06
N VAL A 100 2.26 -2.58 -0.91
CA VAL A 100 0.81 -2.30 -0.88
C VAL A 100 0.14 -3.16 0.19
N THR A 101 0.52 -4.43 0.26
CA THR A 101 0.02 -5.35 1.30
C THR A 101 0.41 -4.87 2.69
N ALA A 102 1.67 -4.46 2.90
CA ALA A 102 2.13 -3.94 4.18
C ALA A 102 1.35 -2.68 4.60
N ALA A 103 1.17 -1.71 3.70
CA ALA A 103 0.41 -0.49 3.98
C ALA A 103 -1.05 -0.79 4.36
N ALA A 104 -1.70 -1.69 3.63
CA ALA A 104 -3.07 -2.10 3.90
C ALA A 104 -3.20 -2.78 5.28
N VAL A 105 -2.28 -3.67 5.63
CA VAL A 105 -2.26 -4.34 6.94
C VAL A 105 -2.09 -3.33 8.07
N ILE A 106 -1.17 -2.37 7.93
CA ILE A 106 -0.96 -1.33 8.95
C ILE A 106 -2.21 -0.45 9.11
N LEU A 107 -2.89 -0.09 8.02
CA LEU A 107 -4.17 0.64 8.08
C LEU A 107 -5.26 -0.16 8.78
N ILE A 108 -5.35 -1.46 8.54
CA ILE A 108 -6.32 -2.35 9.22
C ILE A 108 -6.04 -2.38 10.72
N ILE A 109 -4.78 -2.53 11.12
CA ILE A 109 -4.38 -2.53 12.54
C ILE A 109 -4.71 -1.18 13.20
N LEU A 110 -4.37 -0.07 12.55
CA LEU A 110 -4.70 1.27 13.04
C LEU A 110 -6.20 1.50 13.20
N GLY A 111 -6.98 1.12 12.18
CA GLY A 111 -8.44 1.24 12.22
C GLY A 111 -9.05 0.39 13.33
N ALA A 112 -8.57 -0.84 13.50
CA ALA A 112 -9.02 -1.73 14.57
C ALA A 112 -8.70 -1.16 15.96
N LEU A 113 -7.48 -0.66 16.18
CA LEU A 113 -7.10 -0.01 17.44
C LEU A 113 -7.95 1.23 17.72
N ALA A 114 -8.19 2.08 16.73
CA ALA A 114 -9.07 3.25 16.88
C ALA A 114 -10.51 2.85 17.23
N CYS A 115 -11.05 1.79 16.62
CA CYS A 115 -12.35 1.24 16.99
C CYS A 115 -12.38 0.74 18.44
N ILE A 116 -11.33 0.05 18.89
CA ILE A 116 -11.22 -0.43 20.27
C ILE A 116 -11.16 0.74 21.24
N PHE A 117 -10.34 1.76 20.97
CA PHE A 117 -10.29 2.97 21.81
C PHE A 117 -11.60 3.74 21.83
N GLY A 118 -12.27 3.87 20.67
CA GLY A 118 -13.60 4.47 20.59
C GLY A 118 -14.61 3.70 21.44
N LEU A 119 -14.60 2.37 21.37
CA LEU A 119 -15.48 1.52 22.17
C LEU A 119 -15.19 1.64 23.68
N ILE A 120 -13.92 1.60 24.08
CA ILE A 120 -13.51 1.79 25.48
C ILE A 120 -13.92 3.18 25.96
N ALA A 121 -13.77 4.22 25.15
CA ALA A 121 -14.19 5.58 25.49
C ALA A 121 -15.72 5.68 25.67
N ILE A 122 -16.50 4.98 24.83
CA ILE A 122 -17.96 4.89 24.99
C ILE A 122 -18.30 4.19 26.32
N ILE A 123 -17.71 3.02 26.59
CA ILE A 123 -17.95 2.26 27.83
C ILE A 123 -17.53 3.09 29.04
N GLY A 124 -16.38 3.76 28.97
CA GLY A 124 -15.89 4.67 30.00
C GLY A 124 -16.85 5.83 30.23
N ALA A 125 -17.33 6.49 29.18
CA ALA A 125 -18.32 7.57 29.31
C ALA A 125 -19.59 7.11 30.04
N PHE A 126 -20.07 5.89 29.77
CA PHE A 126 -21.21 5.31 30.50
C PHE A 126 -20.86 4.86 31.92
N ALA A 127 -19.66 4.34 32.16
CA ALA A 127 -19.23 3.90 33.49
C ALA A 127 -19.05 5.09 34.44
N VAL A 128 -18.49 6.21 33.95
CA VAL A 128 -18.25 7.40 34.80
C VAL A 128 -19.53 8.24 34.98
N GLN A 129 -20.61 8.00 34.23
CA GLN A 129 -21.92 8.61 34.54
C GLN A 129 -22.36 8.35 35.98
N GLY A 130 -22.04 7.17 36.55
CA GLY A 130 -22.33 6.85 37.95
C GLY A 130 -21.38 7.49 38.98
N LEU A 131 -20.17 7.90 38.56
CA LEU A 131 -19.18 8.57 39.42
C LEU A 131 -19.32 10.09 39.42
N PHE A 132 -19.83 10.67 38.33
CA PHE A 132 -20.07 12.11 38.22
C PHE A 132 -21.38 12.57 38.87
N GLU A 133 -22.14 11.67 39.52
CA GLU A 133 -23.27 12.08 40.36
C GLU A 133 -22.83 12.93 41.55
N ASP A 134 -21.58 12.83 41.99
CA ASP A 134 -21.04 13.60 43.13
C ASP A 134 -20.09 14.74 42.72
N PHE A 135 -19.46 14.65 41.55
CA PHE A 135 -18.46 15.62 41.07
C PHE A 135 -19.10 16.77 40.27
N ALA A 136 -19.86 17.64 40.96
CA ALA A 136 -20.35 18.90 40.39
C ALA A 136 -19.26 20.00 40.43
N LEU A 137 -18.24 19.91 39.58
CA LEU A 137 -17.24 20.96 39.43
C LEU A 137 -17.80 22.16 38.65
N GLY A 138 -18.17 23.22 39.36
CA GLY A 138 -17.98 24.60 38.91
C GLY A 138 -18.71 25.07 37.64
N GLY A 139 -20.02 24.80 37.52
CA GLY A 139 -20.90 25.58 36.61
C GLY A 139 -21.02 25.09 35.15
N ILE A 140 -20.38 23.98 34.78
CA ILE A 140 -20.70 23.30 33.52
C ILE A 140 -21.84 22.32 33.80
N GLU A 141 -22.98 22.48 33.12
CA GLU A 141 -24.12 21.59 33.28
C GLU A 141 -23.70 20.12 33.00
N ARG A 142 -24.07 19.19 33.89
CA ARG A 142 -23.73 17.74 33.82
C ARG A 142 -23.91 17.12 32.43
N GLY A 143 -24.94 17.57 31.71
CA GLY A 143 -25.28 17.07 30.38
C GLY A 143 -24.23 17.42 29.32
N THR A 144 -23.54 18.55 29.46
CA THR A 144 -22.63 19.07 28.43
C THR A 144 -21.35 18.24 28.35
N VAL A 145 -20.67 17.98 29.47
CA VAL A 145 -19.40 17.24 29.47
C VAL A 145 -19.60 15.80 29.00
N THR A 146 -20.62 15.13 29.56
CA THR A 146 -20.98 13.76 29.17
C THR A 146 -21.37 13.69 27.69
N GLY A 147 -22.16 14.65 27.21
CA GLY A 147 -22.54 14.76 25.80
C GLY A 147 -21.33 14.92 24.89
N VAL A 148 -20.39 15.80 25.24
CA VAL A 148 -19.15 16.00 24.47
C VAL A 148 -18.32 14.71 24.43
N LEU A 149 -18.12 14.02 25.55
CA LEU A 149 -17.36 12.76 25.59
C LEU A 149 -17.97 11.69 24.68
N VAL A 150 -19.30 11.54 24.72
CA VAL A 150 -20.01 10.58 23.85
C VAL A 150 -19.84 10.95 22.38
N VAL A 151 -20.00 12.23 22.02
CA VAL A 151 -19.81 12.71 20.65
C VAL A 151 -18.38 12.45 20.18
N VAL A 152 -17.37 12.76 20.99
CA VAL A 152 -15.96 12.49 20.69
C VAL A 152 -15.74 11.00 20.48
N ALA A 153 -16.30 10.14 21.34
CA ALA A 153 -16.13 8.70 21.23
C ALA A 153 -16.79 8.12 19.95
N ILE A 154 -17.96 8.64 19.55
CA ILE A 154 -18.62 8.29 18.29
C ILE A 154 -17.78 8.73 17.09
N LEU A 155 -17.24 9.95 17.10
CA LEU A 155 -16.36 10.44 16.03
C LEU A 155 -15.11 9.58 15.89
N LEU A 156 -14.51 9.18 17.01
CA LEU A 156 -13.33 8.32 17.06
C LEU A 156 -13.63 6.91 16.51
N LEU A 157 -14.82 6.37 16.81
CA LEU A 157 -15.30 5.11 16.26
C LEU A 157 -15.55 5.21 14.74
N GLY A 158 -16.21 6.28 14.28
CA GLY A 158 -16.41 6.54 12.86
C GLY A 158 -15.09 6.68 12.09
N TYR A 159 -14.11 7.36 12.67
CA TYR A 159 -12.74 7.43 12.15
C TYR A 159 -12.08 6.04 12.07
N GLY A 160 -12.21 5.22 13.12
CA GLY A 160 -11.68 3.84 13.12
C GLY A 160 -12.28 2.98 12.01
N VAL A 161 -13.61 3.03 11.85
CA VAL A 161 -14.34 2.28 10.82
C VAL A 161 -13.95 2.73 9.41
N THR A 162 -13.90 4.03 9.15
CA THR A 162 -13.51 4.55 7.84
C THR A 162 -12.05 4.21 7.49
N THR A 163 -11.15 4.26 8.47
CA THR A 163 -9.76 3.83 8.32
C THR A 163 -9.68 2.33 8.01
N LEU A 164 -10.44 1.50 8.71
CA LEU A 164 -10.51 0.05 8.48
C LEU A 164 -11.03 -0.29 7.07
N ILE A 165 -12.13 0.36 6.63
CA ILE A 165 -12.69 0.19 5.27
C ILE A 165 -11.67 0.64 4.22
N SER A 166 -10.95 1.74 4.47
CA SER A 166 -9.90 2.21 3.56
C SER A 166 -8.76 1.19 3.43
N GLY A 167 -8.32 0.58 4.54
CA GLY A 167 -7.31 -0.48 4.54
C GLY A 167 -7.74 -1.68 3.70
N ILE A 168 -8.96 -2.18 3.90
CA ILE A 168 -9.49 -3.31 3.12
C ILE A 168 -9.59 -2.95 1.63
N LYS A 169 -10.14 -1.78 1.29
CA LYS A 169 -10.34 -1.38 -0.11
C LYS A 169 -9.05 -0.99 -0.84
N THR A 170 -7.99 -0.59 -0.14
CA THR A 170 -6.68 -0.38 -0.78
C THR A 170 -6.09 -1.66 -1.35
N LEU A 171 -6.50 -2.84 -0.86
CA LEU A 171 -6.16 -4.14 -1.46
C LEU A 171 -6.80 -4.34 -2.85
N GLY A 172 -7.86 -3.58 -3.17
CA GLY A 172 -8.54 -3.61 -4.47
C GLY A 172 -7.81 -2.84 -5.58
N LEU A 173 -6.62 -2.28 -5.30
CA LEU A 173 -5.82 -1.50 -6.26
C LEU A 173 -6.52 -0.26 -6.86
N ASN A 174 -7.54 0.28 -6.17
CA ASN A 174 -8.26 1.47 -6.62
C ASN A 174 -7.55 2.77 -6.19
N ASN A 175 -7.39 3.71 -7.12
CA ASN A 175 -6.72 5.00 -6.88
C ASN A 175 -7.40 5.85 -5.79
N ALA A 176 -8.74 5.90 -5.77
CA ALA A 176 -9.50 6.72 -4.83
C ALA A 176 -9.23 6.36 -3.36
N TRP A 177 -9.15 5.06 -3.04
CA TRP A 177 -9.02 4.59 -1.66
C TRP A 177 -7.63 4.83 -1.06
N ARG A 178 -6.61 5.01 -1.91
CA ARG A 178 -5.27 5.41 -1.45
C ARG A 178 -5.26 6.83 -0.91
N VAL A 179 -5.91 7.74 -1.64
CA VAL A 179 -5.99 9.14 -1.24
C VAL A 179 -6.73 9.23 0.10
N THR A 180 -7.84 8.50 0.25
CA THR A 180 -8.54 8.39 1.53
C THR A 180 -7.64 7.87 2.65
N GLY A 181 -6.84 6.82 2.41
CA GLY A 181 -5.90 6.29 3.40
C GLY A 181 -4.83 7.30 3.82
N ILE A 182 -4.30 8.09 2.88
CA ILE A 182 -3.33 9.16 3.17
C ILE A 182 -3.98 10.26 4.01
N VAL A 183 -5.20 10.68 3.65
CA VAL A 183 -5.93 11.72 4.39
C VAL A 183 -6.25 11.26 5.80
N MET A 184 -6.74 10.04 5.99
CA MET A 184 -7.05 9.50 7.32
C MET A 184 -5.79 9.37 8.17
N ALA A 185 -4.69 8.82 7.64
CA ALA A 185 -3.43 8.74 8.37
C ALA A 185 -2.89 10.12 8.77
N SER A 186 -3.09 11.14 7.94
CA SER A 186 -2.69 12.52 8.25
C SER A 186 -3.52 13.11 9.38
N ILE A 187 -4.84 12.87 9.38
CA ILE A 187 -5.74 13.28 10.47
C ILE A 187 -5.31 12.57 11.77
N GLY A 188 -5.09 11.25 11.72
CA GLY A 188 -4.59 10.49 12.86
C GLY A 188 -3.28 11.01 13.41
N ALA A 189 -2.30 11.31 12.54
CA ALA A 189 -1.03 11.90 12.93
C ALA A 189 -1.21 13.24 13.66
N ALA A 190 -2.12 14.10 13.18
CA ALA A 190 -2.41 15.38 13.83
C ALA A 190 -2.98 15.20 15.25
N PHE A 191 -3.89 14.24 15.45
CA PHE A 191 -4.41 13.92 16.79
C PHE A 191 -3.32 13.41 17.73
N TRP A 192 -2.44 12.53 17.25
CA TRP A 192 -1.32 12.03 18.06
C TRP A 192 -0.29 13.11 18.38
N LEU A 193 -0.08 14.06 17.47
CA LEU A 193 0.76 15.22 17.73
C LEU A 193 0.16 16.11 18.82
N LEU A 194 -1.17 16.34 18.80
CA LEU A 194 -1.86 17.08 19.86
C LEU A 194 -1.75 16.35 21.21
N GLY A 195 -1.93 15.03 21.23
CA GLY A 195 -1.73 14.21 22.44
C GLY A 195 -0.29 14.28 22.96
N PHE A 196 0.69 14.27 22.07
CA PHE A 196 2.09 14.47 22.43
C PHE A 196 2.35 15.85 23.04
N VAL A 197 1.83 16.92 22.43
CA VAL A 197 1.94 18.28 22.99
C VAL A 197 1.27 18.36 24.37
N GLY A 198 0.08 17.78 24.52
CA GLY A 198 -0.63 17.70 25.79
C GLY A 198 0.09 16.88 26.87
N SER A 199 0.95 15.93 26.50
CA SER A 199 1.73 15.17 27.48
C SER A 199 2.77 16.04 28.24
N PHE A 200 3.20 17.15 27.63
CA PHE A 200 4.06 18.13 28.32
C PHE A 200 3.28 19.03 29.26
N SER A 201 1.97 19.20 29.05
CA SER A 201 1.11 20.02 29.92
C SER A 201 0.54 19.22 31.08
N SER A 202 1.25 18.18 31.54
CA SER A 202 0.83 17.40 32.70
C SER A 202 0.64 18.36 33.87
N ALA A 203 -0.62 18.58 34.24
CA ALA A 203 -1.01 19.57 35.21
C ALA A 203 -0.37 19.23 36.57
N ASP A 204 0.10 20.25 37.28
CA ASP A 204 0.42 20.10 38.69
C ASP A 204 -0.80 19.48 39.40
N GLU A 205 -0.60 18.29 39.97
CA GLU A 205 -1.63 17.66 40.77
C GLU A 205 -1.67 18.40 42.11
N ILE A 206 -2.70 19.21 42.30
CA ILE A 206 -2.97 19.88 43.57
C ILE A 206 -3.59 18.83 44.49
N ASP A 207 -2.75 18.17 45.28
CA ASP A 207 -3.21 17.28 46.33
C ASP A 207 -3.82 18.12 47.46
N PHE A 208 -5.15 18.17 47.48
CA PHE A 208 -5.92 19.03 48.39
C PHE A 208 -5.89 18.51 49.84
N GLU A 209 -5.56 17.24 50.06
CA GLU A 209 -5.48 16.66 51.41
C GLU A 209 -4.15 17.00 52.10
N THR A 210 -3.05 17.01 51.35
CA THR A 210 -1.72 17.29 51.90
C THR A 210 -1.28 18.73 51.71
N SER A 211 -1.99 19.53 50.90
CA SER A 211 -1.59 20.90 50.52
C SER A 211 -0.17 20.98 49.94
N THR A 212 0.32 19.87 49.39
CA THR A 212 1.61 19.77 48.73
C THR A 212 1.42 19.86 47.23
N PHE A 213 2.09 20.82 46.60
CA PHE A 213 2.24 20.85 45.15
C PHE A 213 3.25 19.79 44.75
N THR A 214 2.77 18.66 44.23
CA THR A 214 3.65 17.67 43.63
C THR A 214 3.77 18.02 42.15
N SER A 215 4.95 18.48 41.72
CA SER A 215 5.18 18.73 40.29
C SER A 215 5.09 17.40 39.55
N GLY A 216 3.99 17.18 38.84
CA GLY A 216 3.83 16.03 37.96
C GLY A 216 4.86 16.13 36.84
N GLY A 217 5.96 15.39 36.97
CA GLY A 217 6.95 15.31 35.91
C GLY A 217 6.33 14.83 34.59
N PRO A 218 6.99 15.04 33.44
CA PRO A 218 6.46 14.65 32.15
C PRO A 218 6.05 13.17 32.11
N ASN A 219 4.85 12.91 31.58
CA ASN A 219 4.29 11.57 31.46
C ASN A 219 4.97 10.78 30.34
N TYR A 220 6.12 10.16 30.65
CA TYR A 220 6.93 9.41 29.67
C TYR A 220 6.13 8.31 28.95
N GLY A 221 5.13 7.71 29.62
CA GLY A 221 4.28 6.68 29.03
C GLY A 221 3.43 7.20 27.86
N SER A 222 2.75 8.34 28.04
CA SER A 222 1.93 8.93 26.98
C SER A 222 2.79 9.55 25.87
N MET A 223 3.99 10.05 26.21
CA MET A 223 4.98 10.50 25.22
C MET A 223 5.41 9.37 24.30
N ALA A 224 5.83 8.23 24.86
CA ALA A 224 6.28 7.08 24.08
C ALA A 224 5.17 6.52 23.19
N LEU A 225 3.95 6.38 23.73
CA LEU A 225 2.79 5.92 22.96
C LEU A 225 2.46 6.87 21.81
N SER A 226 2.44 8.18 22.08
CA SER A 226 2.12 9.18 21.07
C SER A 226 3.16 9.21 19.95
N LEU A 227 4.45 9.10 20.29
CA LEU A 227 5.53 9.01 19.30
C LEU A 227 5.44 7.75 18.45
N ALA A 228 5.16 6.59 19.07
CA ALA A 228 5.00 5.33 18.35
C ALA A 228 3.84 5.40 17.34
N MET A 229 2.69 5.94 17.77
CA MET A 229 1.53 6.10 16.91
C MET A 229 1.74 7.13 15.81
N LEU A 230 2.42 8.24 16.11
CA LEU A 230 2.79 9.25 15.11
C LEU A 230 3.72 8.65 14.05
N ALA A 231 4.76 7.92 14.47
CA ALA A 231 5.68 7.24 13.56
C ALA A 231 4.95 6.25 12.64
N LEU A 232 4.00 5.49 13.19
CA LEU A 232 3.24 4.50 12.43
C LEU A 232 2.32 5.16 11.38
N ASN A 233 1.69 6.30 11.69
CA ASN A 233 0.95 7.09 10.70
C ASN A 233 1.87 7.63 9.58
N VAL A 234 3.06 8.14 9.93
CA VAL A 234 4.04 8.62 8.93
C VAL A 234 4.50 7.49 8.01
N VAL A 235 4.76 6.30 8.55
CA VAL A 235 5.14 5.12 7.76
C VAL A 235 4.05 4.76 6.75
N VAL A 236 2.77 4.80 7.15
CA VAL A 236 1.64 4.57 6.23
C VAL A 236 1.64 5.59 5.09
N ILE A 237 1.81 6.87 5.40
CA ILE A 237 1.85 7.95 4.38
C ILE A 237 2.99 7.70 3.39
N VAL A 238 4.20 7.39 3.87
CA VAL A 238 5.37 7.13 3.02
C VAL A 238 5.19 5.88 2.16
N LEU A 239 4.66 4.79 2.71
CA LEU A 239 4.41 3.55 1.96
C LEU A 239 3.35 3.76 0.88
N LEU A 240 2.28 4.48 1.18
CA LEU A 240 1.26 4.80 0.19
C LEU A 240 1.81 5.75 -0.88
N ALA A 241 2.58 6.78 -0.52
CA ALA A 241 3.16 7.71 -1.47
C ALA A 241 4.17 7.05 -2.41
N LYS A 242 5.10 6.23 -1.88
CA LYS A 242 6.12 5.52 -2.69
C LYS A 242 5.51 4.58 -3.72
N ASN A 243 4.40 3.92 -3.37
CA ASN A 243 3.71 3.02 -4.29
C ASN A 243 2.82 3.76 -5.31
N GLY A 244 2.84 5.10 -5.34
CA GLY A 244 2.26 6.01 -6.36
C GLY A 244 2.13 5.41 -7.75
N ARG A 245 3.30 5.05 -8.28
CA ARG A 245 3.52 4.70 -9.68
C ARG A 245 2.87 3.38 -10.11
N VAL A 246 2.54 2.50 -9.17
CA VAL A 246 1.92 1.20 -9.47
C VAL A 246 0.48 1.37 -9.94
N PHE A 247 -0.21 2.42 -9.47
CA PHE A 247 -1.64 2.59 -9.70
C PHE A 247 -1.98 3.49 -10.90
N THR A 248 -0.98 4.10 -11.53
CA THR A 248 -1.12 4.88 -12.78
C THR A 248 -1.09 4.01 -14.04
N ARG A 249 -0.96 2.67 -13.92
CA ARG A 249 -0.89 1.75 -15.07
C ARG A 249 -2.24 1.09 -15.42
N ARG A 250 -3.37 1.65 -15.00
CA ARG A 250 -4.72 1.18 -15.36
C ARG A 250 -5.63 2.35 -15.69
#